data_AF-A0A7W4GRC7-F1
#
_entry.id   AF-A0A7W4GRC7-F1
#
_cell.length_a   1.000
_cell.length_b   1.000
_cell.length_c   1.000
_cell.angle_alpha   90.00
_cell.angle_beta   90.00
_cell.angle_gamma   90.00
#
_symmetry.space_group_name_H-M   'P 1'
#
loop_
_entity.id
_entity.type
_entity.pdbx_description
1 polymer ?
#
loop_
_entity_poly.entity_id
_entity_poly.type
_entity_poly.pdbx_seq_one_letter_code
_entity_poly.pdbx_strand_id
1 'polypeptide(L)'
;MERHAVILGLSRQAKLLGLPMPYTMAVGALTMLPFIWIKAIAWLLTAPLWYGIARAIVAINPNGHKAVAVVFRKTPPALSRRKRKAGRHYV
;
A
#
# COMPACT_ATOMS: atom_id res chain seq x y z
N MET A 1 -1.76 31.08 -10.45
CA MET A 1 -2.77 30.04 -10.80
C MET A 1 -3.59 29.74 -9.57
N GLU A 2 -4.78 30.35 -9.47
CA GLU A 2 -5.73 30.10 -8.39
C GLU A 2 -6.24 28.65 -8.48
N ARG A 3 -5.86 27.82 -7.50
CA ARG A 3 -6.38 26.45 -7.41
C ARG A 3 -7.67 26.51 -6.60
N HIS A 4 -8.81 26.30 -7.25
CA HIS A 4 -10.10 26.16 -6.57
C HIS A 4 -10.01 25.12 -5.45
N ALA A 5 -10.37 25.50 -4.22
CA ALA A 5 -10.29 24.66 -3.01
C ALA A 5 -10.96 23.28 -3.17
N VAL A 6 -11.98 23.19 -4.03
CA VAL A 6 -12.71 21.97 -4.39
C VAL A 6 -11.79 20.93 -5.06
N ILE A 7 -10.89 21.35 -5.94
CA ILE A 7 -9.96 20.45 -6.67
C ILE A 7 -8.82 19.98 -5.75
N LEU A 8 -8.44 20.81 -4.78
CA LEU A 8 -7.50 20.45 -3.73
C LEU A 8 -8.06 19.38 -2.79
N GLY A 9 -9.37 19.40 -2.52
CA GLY A 9 -10.05 18.36 -1.74
C GLY A 9 -10.03 16.99 -2.43
N LEU A 10 -10.34 16.95 -3.73
CA LEU A 10 -10.38 15.70 -4.52
C LEU A 10 -9.00 15.10 -4.82
N SER A 11 -7.98 15.95 -4.94
CA SER A 11 -6.59 15.50 -5.17
C SER A 11 -5.84 15.15 -3.88
N ARG A 12 -6.37 15.55 -2.71
CA ARG A 12 -5.76 15.22 -1.42
C ARG A 12 -5.88 13.71 -1.20
N GLN A 13 -4.72 13.09 -1.01
CA GLN A 13 -4.67 11.67 -0.70
C GLN A 13 -5.49 11.36 0.54
N ALA A 14 -6.43 10.41 0.39
CA ALA A 14 -7.22 9.90 1.50
C ALA A 14 -6.31 9.36 2.61
N LYS A 15 -6.59 9.77 3.84
CA LYS A 15 -5.87 9.34 5.04
C LYS A 15 -6.87 8.82 6.06
N LEU A 16 -6.48 7.77 6.77
CA LEU A 16 -7.21 7.21 7.89
C LEU A 16 -6.23 7.14 9.07
N LEU A 17 -6.66 7.58 10.26
CA LEU A 17 -5.80 7.63 11.46
C LEU A 17 -4.44 8.31 11.20
N GLY A 18 -4.40 9.34 10.35
CA GLY A 18 -3.17 10.09 10.01
C GLY A 18 -2.19 9.37 9.08
N LEU A 19 -2.49 8.17 8.60
CA LEU A 19 -1.73 7.42 7.59
C LEU A 19 -2.43 7.48 6.22
N PRO A 20 -1.71 7.49 5.09
CA PRO A 20 -2.32 7.36 3.77
C PRO A 20 -3.02 5.99 3.62
N MET A 21 -4.16 5.96 2.91
CA MET A 21 -5.01 4.76 2.78
C MET A 21 -4.27 3.45 2.43
N PRO A 22 -3.29 3.43 1.51
CA PRO A 22 -2.55 2.19 1.21
C PRO A 22 -1.80 1.63 2.42
N TYR A 23 -1.24 2.49 3.27
CA TYR A 23 -0.52 2.06 4.46
C TYR A 23 -1.48 1.58 5.56
N THR A 24 -2.62 2.24 5.74
CA THR A 24 -3.64 1.75 6.69
C THR A 24 -4.20 0.41 6.25
N MET A 25 -4.43 0.22 4.96
CA MET A 25 -4.84 -1.08 4.42
C MET A 25 -3.76 -2.14 4.63
N ALA A 26 -2.48 -1.81 4.46
CA ALA A 26 -1.39 -2.74 4.74
C ALA A 26 -1.32 -3.16 6.21
N VAL A 27 -1.47 -2.20 7.14
CA VAL A 27 -1.55 -2.50 8.59
C VAL A 27 -2.76 -3.39 8.90
N GLY A 28 -3.92 -3.07 8.34
CA GLY A 28 -5.13 -3.90 8.47
C GLY A 28 -4.93 -5.31 7.93
N ALA A 29 -4.29 -5.47 6.77
CA ALA A 29 -4.00 -6.77 6.17
C ALA A 29 -3.01 -7.59 7.02
N LEU A 30 -1.92 -6.98 7.49
CA LEU A 30 -0.91 -7.64 8.32
C LEU A 30 -1.43 -8.05 9.71
N THR A 31 -2.43 -7.35 10.21
CA THR A 31 -3.06 -7.69 11.49
C THR A 31 -4.18 -8.71 11.32
N MET A 32 -5.08 -8.49 10.35
CA MET A 32 -6.27 -9.32 10.19
C MET A 32 -6.01 -10.64 9.46
N LEU A 33 -5.20 -10.67 8.39
CA LEU A 33 -5.00 -11.89 7.61
C LEU A 33 -4.37 -13.02 8.44
N PRO A 34 -3.28 -12.79 9.20
CA PRO A 34 -2.71 -13.85 10.03
C PRO A 34 -3.63 -14.22 11.19
N PHE A 35 -4.37 -13.26 11.75
CA PHE A 35 -5.39 -13.54 12.76
C PHE A 35 -6.47 -14.49 12.23
N ILE A 36 -6.99 -14.25 11.03
CA ILE A 36 -7.99 -15.12 10.39
C ILE A 36 -7.43 -16.53 10.18
N TRP A 37 -6.14 -16.64 9.82
CA TRP A 37 -5.52 -17.91 9.46
C TRP A 37 -5.14 -18.76 10.69
N ILE A 38 -4.52 -18.13 11.68
CA ILE A 38 -3.98 -18.81 12.88
C ILE A 38 -5.02 -18.84 14.00
N LYS A 39 -6.06 -18.00 13.92
CA LYS A 39 -7.16 -17.88 14.91
C LYS A 39 -6.64 -17.52 16.32
N ALA A 40 -5.48 -16.88 16.40
CA ALA A 40 -4.84 -16.49 17.65
C ALA A 40 -5.16 -15.03 17.99
N ILE A 41 -6.05 -14.81 18.96
CA ILE A 41 -6.49 -13.45 19.33
C ILE A 41 -5.34 -12.56 19.83
N ALA A 42 -4.32 -13.15 20.46
CA ALA A 42 -3.11 -12.45 20.89
C ALA A 42 -2.36 -11.78 19.72
N TRP A 43 -2.52 -12.28 18.49
CA TRP A 43 -1.93 -11.66 17.29
C TRP A 43 -2.42 -10.22 17.08
N LEU A 44 -3.67 -9.91 17.46
CA LEU A 44 -4.22 -8.57 17.33
C LEU A 44 -3.44 -7.52 18.14
N LEU A 45 -2.75 -7.95 19.21
CA LEU A 45 -1.87 -7.08 20.01
C LEU A 45 -0.64 -6.59 19.24
N THR A 46 -0.32 -7.18 18.08
CA THR A 46 0.74 -6.70 17.18
C THR A 46 0.31 -5.49 16.36
N ALA A 47 -0.98 -5.10 16.36
CA ALA A 47 -1.48 -3.98 15.57
C ALA A 47 -0.77 -2.63 15.84
N PRO A 48 -0.50 -2.23 17.10
CA PRO A 48 0.27 -1.02 17.38
C PRO A 48 1.70 -1.07 16.82
N LEU A 49 2.34 -2.25 16.83
CA LEU A 49 3.67 -2.45 16.25
C LEU A 49 3.65 -2.18 14.74
N TRP A 50 2.71 -2.81 14.01
CA TRP A 50 2.56 -2.60 12.57
C TRP A 50 2.21 -1.15 12.22
N TYR A 51 1.36 -0.52 13.02
CA TYR A 51 1.03 0.89 12.88
C TYR A 51 2.26 1.79 13.07
N GLY A 52 3.08 1.54 14.10
CA GLY A 52 4.33 2.27 14.34
C GLY A 52 5.31 2.15 13.18
N ILE A 53 5.50 0.93 12.64
CA ILE A 53 6.32 0.70 11.46
C ILE A 53 5.78 1.48 10.25
N ALA A 54 4.46 1.43 10.00
CA ALA A 54 3.84 2.18 8.92
C ALA A 54 4.04 3.70 9.08
N ARG A 55 3.97 4.22 10.31
CA ARG A 55 4.24 5.64 10.62
C ARG A 55 5.68 6.01 10.32
N ALA A 56 6.65 5.17 10.69
CA ALA A 56 8.06 5.40 10.38
C ALA A 56 8.30 5.43 8.86
N ILE A 57 7.74 4.48 8.11
CA ILE A 57 7.88 4.43 6.64
C ILE A 57 7.25 5.66 5.98
N VAL A 58 6.06 6.06 6.44
CA VAL A 58 5.37 7.25 5.92
C VAL A 58 6.12 8.55 6.26
N ALA A 59 6.77 8.62 7.42
CA ALA A 59 7.61 9.76 7.78
C ALA A 59 8.82 9.91 6.83
N ILE A 60 9.40 8.79 6.38
CA ILE A 60 10.49 8.79 5.38
C ILE A 60 9.95 9.18 3.99
N ASN A 61 8.88 8.51 3.52
CA ASN A 61 8.28 8.82 2.23
C ASN A 61 6.77 8.50 2.22
N PRO A 62 5.89 9.52 2.28
CA PRO A 62 4.45 9.32 2.31
C PRO A 62 3.88 8.80 0.98
N ASN A 63 4.63 8.92 -0.12
CA ASN A 63 4.24 8.50 -1.47
C ASN A 63 4.97 7.21 -1.94
N GLY A 64 5.71 6.52 -1.07
CA GLY A 64 6.51 5.35 -1.46
C GLY A 64 5.69 4.27 -2.18
N HIS A 65 4.44 4.05 -1.76
CA HIS A 65 3.49 3.16 -2.42
C HIS A 65 3.25 3.49 -3.91
N LYS A 66 3.26 4.78 -4.31
CA LYS A 66 3.11 5.19 -5.72
C LYS A 66 4.34 4.83 -6.53
N ALA A 67 5.53 5.04 -5.96
CA ALA A 67 6.79 4.66 -6.61
C ALA A 67 6.83 3.14 -6.85
N VAL A 68 6.51 2.34 -5.84
CA VAL A 68 6.40 0.88 -5.95
C VAL A 68 5.39 0.51 -7.04
N ALA A 69 4.18 1.09 -7.03
CA ALA A 69 3.17 0.82 -8.04
C ALA A 69 3.63 1.15 -9.47
N VAL A 70 4.38 2.26 -9.65
CA VAL A 70 4.95 2.64 -10.94
C VAL A 70 6.04 1.66 -11.37
N VAL A 71 6.95 1.26 -10.48
CA VAL A 71 7.99 0.26 -10.79
C VAL A 71 7.35 -1.05 -11.24
N PHE A 72 6.39 -1.58 -10.48
CA PHE A 72 5.70 -2.82 -10.85
C PHE A 72 4.94 -2.73 -12.18
N ARG A 73 4.38 -1.56 -12.53
CA ARG A 73 3.64 -1.37 -13.79
C ARG A 73 4.53 -1.11 -15.00
N LYS A 74 5.48 -0.18 -14.88
CA LYS A 74 6.31 0.32 -15.99
C LYS A 74 7.59 -0.48 -16.16
N THR A 75 8.19 -0.95 -15.08
CA THR A 75 9.47 -1.66 -15.09
C THR A 75 9.37 -2.93 -14.23
N PRO A 76 8.50 -3.90 -14.61
CA PRO A 76 8.28 -5.08 -13.81
C PRO A 76 9.59 -5.87 -13.63
N PRO A 77 9.88 -6.37 -12.42
CA PRO A 77 11.09 -7.14 -12.16
C PRO A 77 11.16 -8.38 -13.05
N ALA A 78 12.37 -8.86 -13.36
CA ALA A 78 12.62 -9.90 -14.36
C ALA A 78 11.77 -11.17 -14.17
N LEU A 79 11.50 -11.55 -12.92
CA LEU A 79 10.63 -12.68 -12.56
C LEU A 79 9.17 -12.47 -12.99
N SER A 80 8.65 -11.25 -12.90
CA SER A 80 7.30 -10.88 -13.35
C SER A 80 7.23 -10.74 -14.89
N ARG A 81 8.34 -10.32 -15.53
CA ARG A 81 8.44 -10.18 -17.00
C ARG A 81 8.27 -11.52 -17.72
N ARG A 82 8.76 -12.63 -17.15
CA ARG A 82 8.67 -13.98 -17.75
C ARG A 82 7.21 -14.47 -17.87
N LYS A 83 6.38 -14.23 -16.84
CA LYS A 83 4.94 -14.56 -16.88
C LYS A 83 4.16 -13.76 -17.92
N ARG A 84 4.51 -12.47 -18.12
CA ARG A 84 3.85 -11.61 -19.13
C ARG A 84 4.14 -12.03 -20.57
N LYS A 85 5.31 -12.62 -20.85
CA LYS A 85 5.63 -13.17 -22.19
C LYS A 85 4.90 -14.48 -22.46
N ALA A 86 4.74 -15.36 -21.46
CA ALA A 86 4.04 -16.63 -21.62
C ALA A 86 2.55 -16.49 -21.99
N GLY A 87 1.90 -15.38 -21.59
CA GLY A 87 0.52 -15.06 -21.97
C GLY A 87 0.34 -14.31 -23.30
N ARG A 88 1.43 -14.03 -24.03
CA ARG A 88 1.39 -13.44 -25.38
C ARG A 88 1.79 -14.49 -26.41
N HIS A 89 0.98 -15.54 -26.53
CA HIS A 89 0.92 -16.27 -27.79
C HIS A 89 0.11 -15.39 -28.75
N TYR A 90 0.80 -14.76 -29.68
CA TYR A 90 0.14 -14.14 -30.82
C TYR A 90 -0.49 -15.27 -31.64
N VAL A 91 -1.81 -15.21 -31.79
CA VAL A 91 -2.57 -15.98 -32.78
C VAL A 91 -2.57 -15.20 -34.08
#